data_AF-A0A401SLH9-F1
#
_entry.id   AF-A0A401SLH9-F1
#
_cell.length_a   1.000
_cell.length_b   1.000
_cell.length_c   1.000
_cell.angle_alpha   90.00
_cell.angle_beta   90.00
_cell.angle_gamma   90.00
#
_symmetry.space_group_name_H-M   'P 1'
#
loop_
_entity.id
_entity.type
_entity.pdbx_description
1 polymer ?
#
loop_
_entity_poly.entity_id
_entity_poly.type
_entity_poly.pdbx_seq_one_letter_code
_entity_poly.pdbx_strand_id
1 'polypeptide(L)'
;MSFVPSQPVYNPSIPYIGPIPGGLQDGKMIMIKGRVLPQSNRFHVNLQCGSVPYHCDVAFHFNPRFENPGYVVCNTYKEQCWSSEERKQEMPIQRGESFQILILVQADCYKVAVNDKHFLEFKHRIPISRVDSIFIDGQVEIVSISFLNNNTAPMFAPPAFANPAGSMFPPTIPANPAGSMFAP
;
A
#
# COMPACT_ATOMS: atom_id res chain seq x y z
N MET A 1 -17.71 -9.90 -15.49
CA MET A 1 -16.35 -9.48 -15.88
C MET A 1 -15.38 -10.19 -14.93
N SER A 2 -14.53 -11.07 -15.44
CA SER A 2 -13.59 -11.86 -14.64
C SER A 2 -12.43 -10.98 -14.15
N PHE A 3 -12.24 -10.90 -12.84
CA PHE A 3 -11.10 -10.22 -12.24
C PHE A 3 -9.85 -11.10 -12.42
N VAL A 4 -8.94 -10.66 -13.30
CA VAL A 4 -7.61 -11.25 -13.36
C VAL A 4 -6.80 -10.61 -12.23
N PRO A 5 -6.32 -11.36 -11.22
CA PRO A 5 -5.37 -10.82 -10.26
C PRO A 5 -4.16 -10.32 -11.04
N SER A 6 -3.84 -9.03 -10.92
CA SER A 6 -2.67 -8.48 -11.59
C SER A 6 -1.42 -9.09 -11.01
N GLN A 7 -0.69 -9.84 -11.83
CA GLN A 7 0.60 -10.38 -11.42
C GLN A 7 1.58 -9.25 -11.08
N PRO A 8 2.41 -9.42 -10.04
CA PRO A 8 3.47 -8.48 -9.75
C PRO A 8 4.45 -8.37 -10.92
N VAL A 9 5.02 -7.18 -11.09
CA VAL A 9 6.11 -6.93 -12.03
C VAL A 9 7.42 -7.14 -11.27
N TYR A 10 8.30 -8.01 -11.77
CA TYR A 10 9.57 -8.35 -11.12
C TYR A 10 10.75 -7.82 -11.91
N ASN A 11 11.75 -7.28 -11.18
CA ASN A 11 13.03 -6.81 -11.72
C ASN A 11 12.92 -5.96 -13.01
N PRO A 12 12.03 -4.96 -13.09
CA PRO A 12 11.94 -4.13 -14.29
C PRO A 12 13.21 -3.30 -14.47
N SER A 13 13.61 -3.07 -15.73
CA SER A 13 14.64 -2.08 -16.06
C SER A 13 14.17 -0.67 -15.72
N ILE A 14 15.09 0.21 -15.31
CA ILE A 14 14.83 1.61 -14.97
C ILE A 14 15.41 2.52 -16.07
N PRO A 15 14.64 3.49 -16.61
CA PRO A 15 13.30 3.90 -16.20
C PRO A 15 12.22 2.86 -16.52
N TYR A 16 11.29 2.67 -15.58
CA TYR A 16 10.15 1.76 -15.73
C TYR A 16 8.86 2.56 -15.93
N ILE A 17 8.05 2.14 -16.91
CA ILE A 17 6.66 2.58 -17.05
C ILE A 17 5.75 1.37 -17.17
N GLY A 18 4.62 1.39 -16.46
CA GLY A 18 3.66 0.30 -16.52
C GLY A 18 2.25 0.72 -16.15
N PRO A 19 1.24 -0.02 -16.65
CA PRO A 19 -0.15 0.25 -16.32
C PRO A 19 -0.43 -0.10 -14.86
N ILE A 20 -1.34 0.66 -14.26
CA ILE A 20 -1.98 0.35 -12.99
C ILE A 20 -3.25 -0.44 -13.31
N PRO A 21 -3.32 -1.74 -13.00
CA PRO A 21 -4.43 -2.59 -13.39
C PRO A 21 -5.77 -2.09 -12.82
N GLY A 22 -6.69 -1.74 -13.72
CA GLY A 22 -8.00 -1.17 -13.36
C GLY A 22 -7.97 0.27 -12.86
N GLY A 23 -6.87 1.01 -13.09
CA GLY A 23 -6.68 2.39 -12.61
C GLY A 23 -6.56 2.49 -11.09
N LEU A 24 -6.49 3.71 -10.55
CA LEU A 24 -6.61 3.94 -9.11
C LEU A 24 -8.06 3.92 -8.63
N GLN A 25 -8.28 3.37 -7.43
CA GLN A 25 -9.56 3.32 -6.74
C GLN A 25 -9.31 3.47 -5.24
N ASP A 26 -10.32 3.92 -4.49
CA ASP A 26 -10.25 3.96 -3.04
C ASP A 26 -9.92 2.57 -2.46
N GLY A 27 -9.00 2.52 -1.51
CA GLY A 27 -8.48 1.29 -0.91
C GLY A 27 -7.45 0.54 -1.75
N LYS A 28 -7.11 0.98 -2.97
CA LYS A 28 -6.04 0.35 -3.76
C LYS A 28 -4.68 0.58 -3.10
N MET A 29 -3.86 -0.45 -3.09
CA MET A 29 -2.50 -0.41 -2.57
C MET A 29 -1.49 -0.73 -3.67
N ILE A 30 -0.42 0.05 -3.72
CA ILE A 30 0.74 -0.18 -4.59
C ILE A 30 1.94 -0.43 -3.69
N MET A 31 2.50 -1.63 -3.78
CA MET A 31 3.70 -2.03 -3.04
C MET A 31 4.90 -2.03 -3.98
N ILE A 32 5.94 -1.29 -3.63
CA ILE A 32 7.18 -1.19 -4.39
C ILE A 32 8.32 -1.64 -3.48
N LYS A 33 9.03 -2.69 -3.88
CA LYS A 33 10.23 -3.17 -3.20
C LYS A 33 11.42 -2.92 -4.09
N GLY A 34 12.51 -2.45 -3.51
CA GLY A 34 13.70 -2.10 -4.27
C GLY A 34 14.90 -1.84 -3.39
N ARG A 35 15.96 -1.34 -4.01
CA ARG A 35 17.20 -0.96 -3.36
C ARG A 35 17.67 0.38 -3.92
N VAL A 36 18.10 1.27 -3.04
CA VAL A 36 18.71 2.54 -3.45
C VAL A 36 20.17 2.29 -3.80
N LEU A 37 20.63 2.83 -4.93
CA LEU A 37 22.04 2.70 -5.32
C LEU A 37 22.96 3.44 -4.32
N PRO A 38 24.16 2.91 -4.00
CA PRO A 38 25.07 3.51 -3.00
C PRO A 38 25.44 4.97 -3.24
N GLN A 39 25.45 5.43 -4.50
CA GLN A 39 25.77 6.81 -4.87
C GLN A 39 24.54 7.59 -5.35
N SER A 40 23.34 7.17 -4.92
CA SER A 40 22.09 7.80 -5.35
C SER A 40 22.00 9.25 -4.87
N ASN A 41 21.68 10.17 -5.78
CA ASN A 41 21.28 11.54 -5.49
C ASN A 41 19.78 11.60 -5.25
N ARG A 42 19.01 10.90 -6.09
CA ARG A 42 17.55 10.82 -6.03
C ARG A 42 17.00 9.69 -6.89
N PHE A 43 15.78 9.27 -6.57
CA PHE A 43 14.89 8.56 -7.49
C PHE A 43 13.47 9.10 -7.30
N HIS A 44 12.56 8.76 -8.20
CA HIS A 44 11.17 9.14 -8.03
C HIS A 44 10.21 8.05 -8.49
N VAL A 45 9.03 8.07 -7.87
CA VAL A 45 7.85 7.31 -8.25
C VAL A 45 6.77 8.31 -8.63
N ASN A 46 6.27 8.22 -9.85
CA ASN A 46 5.17 9.01 -10.36
C ASN A 46 3.95 8.11 -10.51
N LEU A 47 2.82 8.56 -9.96
CA LEU A 47 1.50 8.10 -10.36
C LEU A 47 0.95 9.12 -11.36
N GLN A 48 0.82 8.73 -12.63
CA GLN A 48 0.59 9.65 -13.74
C GLN A 48 -0.63 9.28 -14.61
N CYS A 49 -1.10 10.28 -15.35
CA CYS A 49 -2.26 10.20 -16.24
C CYS A 49 -1.79 9.89 -17.66
N GLY A 50 -1.63 8.61 -17.97
CA GLY A 50 -1.16 8.11 -19.26
C GLY A 50 0.25 7.49 -19.18
N SER A 51 0.59 6.77 -20.24
CA SER A 51 1.78 5.93 -20.32
C SER A 51 2.93 6.56 -21.10
N VAL A 52 2.94 7.88 -21.29
CA VAL A 52 4.05 8.59 -21.96
C VAL A 52 5.02 9.10 -20.89
N PRO A 53 6.27 8.61 -20.83
CA PRO A 53 7.27 9.10 -19.88
C PRO A 53 7.47 10.61 -20.01
N TYR A 54 7.63 11.32 -18.88
CA TYR A 54 8.00 12.74 -18.81
C TYR A 54 7.02 13.76 -19.45
N HIS A 55 5.92 13.32 -20.07
CA HIS A 55 4.98 14.19 -20.77
C HIS A 55 3.56 14.17 -20.20
N CYS A 56 3.25 13.20 -19.33
CA CYS A 56 1.95 13.06 -18.69
C CYS A 56 1.80 13.96 -17.46
N ASP A 57 0.57 14.35 -17.15
CA ASP A 57 0.22 14.90 -15.84
C ASP A 57 0.59 13.88 -14.74
N VAL A 58 1.29 14.31 -13.70
CA VAL A 58 1.67 13.49 -12.54
C VAL A 58 0.78 13.89 -11.37
N ALA A 59 -0.16 13.01 -11.00
CA ALA A 59 -1.03 13.25 -9.86
C ALA A 59 -0.26 13.22 -8.53
N PHE A 60 0.68 12.29 -8.41
CA PHE A 60 1.54 12.16 -7.24
C PHE A 60 2.97 11.85 -7.65
N HIS A 61 3.88 12.78 -7.37
CA HIS A 61 5.32 12.64 -7.52
C HIS A 61 5.94 12.42 -6.14
N PHE A 62 6.44 11.23 -5.86
CA PHE A 62 7.19 10.91 -4.64
C PHE A 62 8.68 10.86 -4.96
N ASN A 63 9.47 11.78 -4.40
CA ASN A 63 10.87 11.95 -4.78
C ASN A 63 11.79 12.07 -3.55
N PRO A 64 12.34 10.95 -3.07
CA PRO A 64 13.45 10.97 -2.12
C PRO A 64 14.69 11.62 -2.74
N ARG A 65 15.24 12.61 -2.03
CA ARG A 65 16.48 13.33 -2.36
C ARG A 65 17.49 13.12 -1.24
N PHE A 66 18.60 12.46 -1.56
CA PHE A 66 19.63 12.07 -0.59
C PHE A 66 20.67 13.20 -0.38
N GLU A 67 20.22 14.45 -0.35
CA GLU A 67 21.06 15.60 0.03
C GLU A 67 21.47 15.51 1.52
N ASN A 68 22.20 16.51 2.05
CA ASN A 68 22.60 16.51 3.46
C ASN A 68 22.04 17.75 4.18
N PRO A 69 21.02 17.61 5.05
CA PRO A 69 20.28 16.38 5.35
C PRO A 69 19.36 15.94 4.20
N GLY A 70 19.02 14.64 4.16
CA GLY A 70 18.11 14.08 3.16
C GLY A 70 16.66 14.41 3.46
N TYR A 71 15.84 14.52 2.41
CA TYR A 71 14.40 14.82 2.52
C TYR A 71 13.60 14.18 1.37
N VAL A 72 12.28 14.14 1.52
CA VAL A 72 11.37 13.66 0.47
C VAL A 72 10.52 14.83 -0.04
N VAL A 73 10.44 14.98 -1.36
CA VAL A 73 9.52 15.91 -2.02
C VAL A 73 8.30 15.16 -2.50
N CYS A 74 7.13 15.72 -2.22
CA CYS A 74 5.86 15.35 -2.82
C CYS A 74 5.33 16.52 -3.66
N ASN A 75 4.88 16.25 -4.89
CA ASN A 75 4.30 17.29 -5.73
C ASN A 75 3.32 16.70 -6.78
N THR A 76 2.70 17.59 -7.54
CA THR A 76 1.87 17.31 -8.70
C THR A 76 2.42 18.10 -9.90
N TYR A 77 2.48 17.45 -11.05
CA TYR A 77 2.77 18.07 -12.34
C TYR A 77 1.48 18.10 -13.15
N LYS A 78 1.00 19.27 -13.54
CA LYS A 78 -0.25 19.42 -14.29
C LYS A 78 -0.07 20.49 -15.35
N GLU A 79 -0.54 20.23 -16.57
CA GLU A 79 -0.48 21.22 -17.66
C GLU A 79 0.95 21.75 -17.86
N GLN A 80 1.89 20.83 -17.87
CA GLN A 80 3.32 21.06 -18.05
C GLN A 80 4.01 21.88 -16.94
N CYS A 81 3.35 22.11 -15.81
CA CYS A 81 3.87 22.89 -14.70
C CYS A 81 3.89 22.10 -13.39
N TRP A 82 4.97 22.23 -12.62
CA TRP A 82 5.00 21.76 -11.24
C TRP A 82 4.20 22.69 -10.33
N SER A 83 3.41 22.10 -9.44
CA SER A 83 2.72 22.82 -8.38
C SER A 83 3.66 23.16 -7.21
N SER A 84 3.11 23.66 -6.10
CA SER A 84 3.87 23.89 -4.86
C SER A 84 4.34 22.57 -4.24
N GLU A 85 5.63 22.46 -3.94
CA GLU A 85 6.23 21.29 -3.29
C GLU A 85 5.79 21.15 -1.84
N GLU A 86 5.48 19.93 -1.42
CA GLU A 86 5.41 19.53 -0.02
C GLU A 86 6.70 18.78 0.34
N ARG A 87 7.45 19.27 1.32
CA ARG A 87 8.75 18.70 1.70
C ARG A 87 8.67 18.09 3.09
N LYS A 88 8.98 16.81 3.20
CA LYS A 88 9.18 16.13 4.48
C LYS A 88 10.67 16.05 4.79
N GLN A 89 11.10 16.79 5.82
CA GLN A 89 12.51 16.90 6.27
C GLN A 89 12.98 15.66 7.05
N GLU A 90 12.65 14.48 6.52
CA GLU A 90 13.00 13.18 7.05
C GLU A 90 13.36 12.27 5.88
N MET A 91 14.32 11.38 6.08
CA MET A 91 14.75 10.41 5.07
C MET A 91 14.61 8.98 5.63
N PRO A 92 13.56 8.24 5.25
CA PRO A 92 13.30 6.90 5.78
C PRO A 92 14.06 5.78 5.05
N ILE A 93 14.82 6.13 4.00
CA ILE A 93 15.56 5.20 3.15
C ILE A 93 17.04 5.57 3.19
N GLN A 94 17.93 4.59 3.22
CA GLN A 94 19.38 4.83 3.18
C GLN A 94 19.96 4.41 1.83
N ARG A 95 21.05 5.06 1.41
CA ARG A 95 21.80 4.66 0.22
C ARG A 95 22.38 3.27 0.40
N GLY A 96 22.30 2.44 -0.64
CA GLY A 96 22.81 1.07 -0.61
C GLY A 96 21.87 0.06 0.07
N GLU A 97 20.79 0.53 0.70
CA GLU A 97 19.86 -0.30 1.45
C GLU A 97 18.60 -0.64 0.65
N SER A 98 17.99 -1.75 1.03
CA SER A 98 16.68 -2.14 0.52
C SER A 98 15.58 -1.32 1.16
N PHE A 99 14.47 -1.15 0.45
CA PHE A 99 13.29 -0.47 0.95
C PHE A 99 12.01 -1.17 0.50
N GLN A 100 10.95 -0.87 1.24
CA GLN A 100 9.58 -1.14 0.87
C GLN A 100 8.79 0.17 0.95
N ILE A 101 8.17 0.58 -0.15
CA ILE A 101 7.20 1.69 -0.21
C ILE A 101 5.82 1.08 -0.42
N LEU A 102 4.88 1.42 0.44
CA LEU A 102 3.46 1.12 0.28
C LEU A 102 2.70 2.43 0.09
N ILE A 103 2.03 2.57 -1.04
CA ILE A 103 1.12 3.69 -1.31
C ILE A 103 -0.31 3.16 -1.22
N LEU A 104 -1.06 3.62 -0.22
CA LEU A 104 -2.49 3.40 -0.09
C LEU A 104 -3.25 4.59 -0.66
N VAL A 105 -4.14 4.33 -1.62
CA VAL A 105 -5.07 5.34 -2.13
C VAL A 105 -6.28 5.38 -1.19
N GLN A 106 -6.55 6.55 -0.62
CA GLN A 106 -7.80 6.84 0.08
C GLN A 106 -8.63 7.85 -0.72
N ALA A 107 -9.88 8.08 -0.30
CA ALA A 107 -10.79 9.00 -0.97
C ALA A 107 -10.26 10.44 -1.09
N ASP A 108 -9.46 10.91 -0.13
CA ASP A 108 -8.99 12.29 -0.01
C ASP A 108 -7.47 12.46 -0.18
N CYS A 109 -6.68 11.41 0.07
CA CYS A 109 -5.23 11.47 -0.01
C CYS A 109 -4.57 10.15 -0.46
N TYR A 110 -3.27 10.24 -0.77
CA TYR A 110 -2.37 9.11 -0.79
C TYR A 110 -1.70 8.99 0.59
N LYS A 111 -1.73 7.80 1.18
CA LYS A 111 -0.96 7.49 2.39
C LYS A 111 0.25 6.66 2.01
N VAL A 112 1.43 7.09 2.45
CA VAL A 112 2.69 6.42 2.17
C VAL A 112 3.25 5.84 3.46
N ALA A 113 3.57 4.55 3.43
CA ALA A 113 4.41 3.90 4.42
C ALA A 113 5.73 3.49 3.79
N VAL A 114 6.82 3.64 4.54
CA VAL A 114 8.16 3.20 4.16
C VAL A 114 8.67 2.25 5.24
N ASN A 115 9.10 1.05 4.82
CA ASN A 115 9.57 -0.01 5.72
C ASN A 115 8.57 -0.27 6.87
N ASP A 116 7.31 -0.49 6.49
CA ASP A 116 6.16 -0.80 7.36
C ASP A 116 5.78 0.30 8.37
N LYS A 117 6.38 1.49 8.27
CA LYS A 117 6.05 2.64 9.11
C LYS A 117 5.36 3.71 8.28
N HIS A 118 4.24 4.24 8.80
CA HIS A 118 3.60 5.40 8.19
C HIS A 118 4.61 6.55 8.08
N PHE A 119 4.67 7.17 6.91
CA PHE A 119 5.66 8.20 6.60
C PHE A 119 5.01 9.54 6.26
N LEU A 120 4.07 9.58 5.31
CA LEU A 120 3.38 10.83 4.96
C LEU A 120 1.99 10.60 4.37
N GLU A 121 1.24 11.69 4.27
CA GLU A 121 -0.01 11.79 3.53
C GLU A 121 0.11 12.92 2.50
N PHE A 122 -0.42 12.73 1.30
CA PHE A 122 -0.43 13.74 0.24
C PHE A 122 -1.84 13.88 -0.32
N LYS A 123 -2.46 15.06 -0.18
CA LYS A 123 -3.83 15.30 -0.63
C LYS A 123 -3.94 15.24 -2.14
N HIS A 124 -5.04 14.70 -2.65
CA HIS A 124 -5.30 14.63 -4.09
C HIS A 124 -5.41 16.02 -4.69
N ARG A 125 -4.55 16.34 -5.68
CA ARG A 125 -4.64 17.56 -6.49
C ARG A 125 -5.18 17.30 -7.90
N ILE A 126 -5.15 16.04 -8.33
CA ILE A 126 -5.76 15.53 -9.57
C ILE A 126 -6.68 14.37 -9.17
N PRO A 127 -7.88 14.23 -9.77
CA PRO A 127 -8.76 13.10 -9.50
C PRO A 127 -8.07 11.75 -9.72
N ILE A 128 -8.15 10.85 -8.73
CA ILE A 128 -7.54 9.51 -8.82
C ILE A 128 -8.01 8.71 -10.03
N SER A 129 -9.23 8.97 -10.53
CA SER A 129 -9.80 8.32 -11.71
C SER A 129 -9.04 8.60 -13.01
N ARG A 130 -8.21 9.64 -13.05
CA ARG A 130 -7.35 9.97 -14.21
C ARG A 130 -6.03 9.20 -14.22
N VAL A 131 -5.67 8.55 -13.10
CA VAL A 131 -4.36 7.95 -12.91
C VAL A 131 -4.41 6.48 -13.29
N ASP A 132 -3.61 6.12 -14.28
CA ASP A 132 -3.62 4.79 -14.90
C ASP A 132 -2.24 4.16 -15.04
N SER A 133 -1.17 4.90 -14.72
CA SER A 133 0.20 4.48 -14.97
C SER A 133 1.12 4.83 -13.81
N ILE A 134 2.05 3.93 -13.54
CA ILE A 134 3.18 4.15 -12.63
C ILE A 134 4.45 4.34 -13.47
N PHE A 135 5.23 5.35 -13.11
CA PHE A 135 6.54 5.62 -13.72
C PHE A 135 7.60 5.75 -12.64
N ILE A 136 8.71 5.03 -12.78
CA ILE A 136 9.81 5.01 -11.81
C ILE A 136 11.12 5.29 -12.53
N ASP A 137 11.88 6.26 -12.05
CA ASP A 137 13.15 6.66 -12.66
C ASP A 137 14.13 7.22 -11.61
N GLY A 138 15.40 7.28 -11.99
CA GLY A 138 16.52 7.70 -11.16
C GLY A 138 17.37 6.53 -10.67
N GLN A 139 18.18 6.78 -9.64
CA GLN A 139 19.23 5.87 -9.19
C GLN A 139 18.69 4.85 -8.17
N VAL A 140 17.91 3.89 -8.67
CA VAL A 140 17.21 2.86 -7.88
C VAL A 140 17.14 1.54 -8.65
N GLU A 141 17.15 0.43 -7.93
CA GLU A 141 16.84 -0.91 -8.44
C GLU A 141 15.46 -1.31 -7.91
N ILE A 142 14.58 -1.79 -8.78
CA ILE A 142 13.25 -2.26 -8.36
C ILE A 142 13.22 -3.79 -8.42
N VAL A 143 12.88 -4.42 -7.30
CA VAL A 143 12.74 -5.87 -7.16
C VAL A 143 11.33 -6.30 -7.55
N SER A 144 10.31 -5.57 -7.08
CA SER A 144 8.92 -5.88 -7.41
C SER A 144 7.98 -4.70 -7.28
N ILE A 145 6.96 -4.66 -8.15
CA ILE A 145 5.80 -3.77 -8.05
C ILE A 145 4.56 -4.65 -7.98
N SER A 146 3.79 -4.52 -6.90
CA SER A 146 2.55 -5.29 -6.69
C SER A 146 1.36 -4.36 -6.48
N PHE A 147 0.21 -4.73 -7.03
CA PHE A 147 -1.03 -4.00 -6.87
C PHE A 147 -2.01 -4.86 -6.08
N LEU A 148 -2.46 -4.37 -4.92
CA LEU A 148 -3.46 -5.06 -4.10
C LEU A 148 -4.76 -4.24 -4.12
N ASN A 149 -5.88 -4.93 -4.36
CA ASN A 149 -7.20 -4.33 -4.27
C ASN A 149 -7.82 -4.74 -2.93
N ASN A 150 -8.59 -3.85 -2.30
CA ASN A 150 -9.23 -4.10 -1.00
C ASN A 150 -10.33 -5.19 -1.01
N ASN A 151 -10.49 -5.93 -2.12
CA ASN A 151 -11.58 -6.88 -2.34
C ASN A 151 -11.15 -8.35 -2.43
N THR A 152 -9.93 -8.70 -2.03
CA THR A 152 -9.54 -10.11 -1.89
C THR A 152 -9.63 -10.56 -0.44
N ALA A 153 -10.86 -10.76 0.05
CA ALA A 153 -11.06 -11.96 0.85
C ALA A 153 -10.79 -13.14 -0.10
N PRO A 154 -9.95 -14.13 0.27
CA PRO A 154 -9.82 -15.32 -0.57
C PRO A 154 -11.20 -15.96 -0.69
N MET A 155 -11.70 -16.16 -1.91
CA MET A 155 -12.92 -16.96 -2.19
C MET A 155 -12.78 -18.44 -1.79
N PHE A 156 -11.69 -18.80 -1.12
CA PHE A 156 -11.46 -20.11 -0.52
C PHE A 156 -11.53 -19.98 1.00
N ALA A 157 -12.70 -19.63 1.54
CA ALA A 157 -13.04 -20.15 2.85
C ALA A 157 -13.13 -21.68 2.68
N PRO A 158 -12.39 -22.50 3.45
CA PRO A 158 -12.64 -23.94 3.45
C PRO A 158 -14.12 -24.14 3.80
N PRO A 159 -14.81 -25.14 3.21
CA PRO A 159 -16.14 -25.47 3.68
C PRO A 159 -16.02 -25.76 5.17
N ALA A 160 -16.77 -25.01 5.98
CA ALA A 160 -16.92 -25.31 7.39
C ALA A 160 -17.42 -26.75 7.46
N PHE A 161 -16.58 -27.67 7.93
CA PHE A 161 -17.01 -29.03 8.21
C PHE A 161 -18.12 -28.91 9.25
N ALA A 162 -19.36 -29.08 8.81
CA ALA A 162 -20.50 -29.24 9.68
C ALA A 162 -20.25 -30.50 10.53
N ASN A 163 -20.00 -30.30 11.82
CA ASN A 163 -19.78 -31.39 12.75
C ASN A 163 -21.16 -31.99 13.11
N PRO A 164 -21.48 -33.25 12.77
CA PRO A 164 -22.76 -33.84 13.10
C PRO A 164 -22.61 -34.60 14.43
N ALA A 165 -22.71 -33.89 15.55
CA ALA A 165 -22.76 -34.55 16.86
C ALA A 165 -23.37 -33.65 17.94
N GLY A 166 -24.67 -33.38 17.83
CA GLY A 166 -25.47 -32.92 18.95
C GLY A 166 -25.68 -34.07 19.95
N SER A 167 -24.72 -34.29 20.83
CA SER A 167 -24.88 -35.19 21.98
C SER A 167 -25.72 -34.49 23.06
N MET A 168 -26.82 -35.13 23.43
CA MET A 168 -27.66 -34.77 24.57
C MET A 168 -26.82 -34.72 25.85
N PHE A 169 -26.92 -33.62 26.59
CA PHE A 169 -26.63 -33.61 28.01
C PHE A 169 -27.95 -33.71 28.79
N PRO A 170 -28.06 -34.55 29.84
CA PRO A 170 -29.26 -34.63 30.67
C PRO A 170 -29.30 -33.46 31.68
N PRO A 171 -30.48 -33.08 32.19
CA PRO A 171 -30.61 -31.99 33.14
C PRO A 171 -30.08 -32.39 34.52
N THR A 172 -29.27 -31.51 35.12
CA THR A 172 -28.74 -31.62 36.48
C THR A 172 -29.81 -31.21 37.51
N ILE A 173 -29.96 -32.04 38.55
CA ILE A 173 -30.77 -31.74 39.75
C ILE A 173 -29.95 -30.83 40.68
N PRO A 174 -30.50 -29.73 41.24
CA PRO A 174 -29.77 -28.90 42.19
C PRO A 174 -29.72 -29.51 43.60
N ALA A 175 -28.53 -29.46 44.21
CA ALA A 175 -28.27 -29.85 45.59
C ALA A 175 -28.75 -28.77 46.58
N ASN A 176 -29.43 -29.22 47.63
CA ASN A 176 -29.93 -28.39 48.74
C ASN A 176 -28.85 -28.28 49.84
N PRO A 177 -28.54 -27.10 50.41
CA PRO A 177 -27.64 -26.99 51.55
C PRO A 177 -28.36 -27.22 52.89
N ALA A 178 -27.66 -27.87 53.82
CA ALA A 178 -28.13 -28.28 55.13
C ALA A 178 -28.34 -27.11 56.12
N GLY A 179 -29.29 -27.28 57.05
CA GLY A 179 -29.42 -26.41 58.23
C GLY A 179 -30.53 -26.82 59.22
N SER A 180 -30.11 -27.50 60.29
CA SER A 180 -30.68 -27.53 61.66
C SER A 180 -32.10 -28.05 61.93
N MET A 181 -32.22 -29.08 62.78
CA MET A 181 -32.83 -28.94 64.13
C MET A 181 -32.62 -30.17 65.04
N PHE A 182 -32.62 -29.86 66.33
CA PHE A 182 -32.39 -30.65 67.54
C PHE A 182 -33.30 -31.87 67.75
N ALA A 183 -32.82 -32.84 68.54
CA ALA A 183 -33.55 -33.46 69.66
C ALA A 183 -32.58 -34.24 70.57
N PRO A 184 -32.88 -34.40 71.88
CA PRO A 184 -31.97 -34.98 72.87
C PRO A 184 -31.74 -36.50 72.70
#